data_AF-A0A5C8V4K1-F1
#
_entry.id   AF-A0A5C8V4K1-F1
#
_cell.length_a   1.000
_cell.length_b   1.000
_cell.length_c   1.000
_cell.angle_alpha   90.00
_cell.angle_beta   90.00
_cell.angle_gamma   90.00
#
_symmetry.space_group_name_H-M   'P 1'
#
loop_
_entity.id
_entity.type
_entity.pdbx_description
1 polymer ?
#
loop_
_entity_poly.entity_id
_entity_poly.type
_entity_poly.pdbx_seq_one_letter_code
_entity_poly.pdbx_strand_id
1 'polypeptide(L)'
;MKINIVLSALMFSVLLVGCGGKEEKKTDGFSVDRKKSTEKPVETPAADNEVPASQRITLDEKGVGQIKSITLDPEIDMEMAAAGEAIYNTNCTACHKLDKRFIGPSPRGIMERRSPEWIMNMILDPKLMTEQDRCAKDLLIEFNGAAMANQNLTVEETRAILEYFRTL
;
A
#
# COMPACT_ATOMS: atom_id res chain seq x y z
N MET A 1 -6.81 5.34 52.70
CA MET A 1 -7.81 4.30 53.01
C MET A 1 -9.12 4.97 53.39
N LYS A 2 -10.14 4.85 52.53
CA LYS A 2 -11.60 4.83 52.80
C LYS A 2 -12.35 5.06 51.49
N ILE A 3 -12.84 3.96 50.95
CA ILE A 3 -13.70 3.81 49.78
C ILE A 3 -15.14 3.96 50.26
N ASN A 4 -15.95 4.82 49.65
CA ASN A 4 -17.39 4.88 49.91
C ASN A 4 -18.16 4.60 48.61
N ILE A 5 -18.57 3.34 48.47
CA ILE A 5 -19.57 2.85 47.52
C ILE A 5 -20.95 3.15 48.13
N VAL A 6 -21.83 3.81 47.38
CA VAL A 6 -23.26 3.85 47.70
C VAL A 6 -24.03 3.34 46.49
N LEU A 7 -24.43 2.07 46.58
CA LEU A 7 -25.52 1.48 45.83
C LEU A 7 -26.83 2.17 46.25
N SER A 8 -27.62 2.66 45.30
CA SER A 8 -29.06 2.71 45.48
C SER A 8 -29.73 2.36 44.16
N ALA A 9 -30.32 1.17 44.16
CA ALA A 9 -31.17 0.66 43.11
C ALA A 9 -32.47 1.48 43.06
N LEU A 10 -32.94 1.81 41.85
CA LEU A 10 -34.35 2.09 41.62
C LEU A 10 -34.81 1.30 40.38
N MET A 11 -35.36 0.12 40.66
CA MET A 11 -36.15 -0.69 39.75
C MET A 11 -37.49 0.02 39.51
N PHE A 12 -37.83 0.28 38.25
CA PHE A 12 -39.22 0.52 37.85
C PHE A 12 -39.53 -0.36 36.64
N SER A 13 -40.05 -1.56 36.94
CA SER A 13 -40.73 -2.43 36.00
C SER A 13 -42.18 -1.97 35.86
N VAL A 14 -42.63 -1.65 34.65
CA VAL A 14 -44.02 -1.93 34.20
C VAL A 14 -43.99 -2.25 32.70
N LEU A 15 -44.59 -3.41 32.39
CA LEU A 15 -44.78 -4.05 31.09
C LEU A 15 -45.70 -3.25 30.14
N LEU A 16 -45.69 -3.59 28.84
CA LEU A 16 -46.81 -4.25 28.14
C LEU A 16 -46.56 -4.38 26.60
N VAL A 17 -46.49 -5.64 26.16
CA VAL A 17 -47.13 -6.26 24.98
C VAL A 17 -47.03 -5.56 23.61
N GLY A 18 -46.34 -6.21 22.66
CA GLY A 18 -46.43 -5.95 21.22
C GLY A 18 -46.28 -7.21 20.37
N CYS A 19 -47.41 -7.86 20.06
CA CYS A 19 -47.60 -8.88 19.02
C CYS A 19 -47.67 -8.16 17.66
N GLY A 20 -46.96 -8.51 16.58
CA GLY A 20 -47.22 -9.68 15.73
C GLY A 20 -48.43 -9.45 14.79
N GLY A 21 -48.23 -9.04 13.52
CA GLY A 21 -49.32 -9.01 12.53
C GLY A 21 -49.15 -8.13 11.28
N LYS A 22 -48.77 -8.79 10.19
CA LYS A 22 -48.86 -8.53 8.72
C LYS A 22 -49.98 -7.59 8.20
N GLU A 23 -49.67 -6.65 7.28
CA GLU A 23 -50.16 -6.56 5.86
C GLU A 23 -49.85 -5.22 5.13
N GLU A 24 -49.38 -5.39 3.88
CA GLU A 24 -49.45 -4.61 2.62
C GLU A 24 -49.78 -3.09 2.54
N LYS A 25 -48.94 -2.32 1.83
CA LYS A 25 -49.18 -1.81 0.44
C LYS A 25 -48.15 -0.75 -0.04
N LYS A 26 -47.62 -1.01 -1.27
CA LYS A 26 -47.22 -0.12 -2.40
C LYS A 26 -46.21 1.03 -2.10
N THR A 27 -45.22 1.31 -2.94
CA THR A 27 -45.33 1.71 -4.35
C THR A 27 -44.00 1.61 -5.12
N ASP A 28 -44.18 1.46 -6.44
CA ASP A 28 -43.36 1.94 -7.57
C ASP A 28 -41.98 1.34 -7.86
N GLY A 29 -41.91 0.80 -9.07
CA GLY A 29 -40.78 0.07 -9.59
C GLY A 29 -39.70 0.96 -10.16
N PHE A 30 -38.50 0.42 -10.09
CA PHE A 30 -37.42 0.66 -11.03
C PHE A 30 -36.51 -0.56 -11.02
N SER A 31 -36.77 -1.51 -11.93
CA SER A 31 -35.89 -2.65 -12.17
C SER A 31 -34.73 -2.20 -13.05
N VAL A 32 -33.52 -2.12 -12.49
CA VAL A 32 -32.30 -2.08 -13.30
C VAL A 32 -31.81 -3.51 -13.44
N ASP A 33 -32.01 -4.06 -14.63
CA ASP A 33 -31.36 -5.27 -15.11
C ASP A 33 -29.84 -5.13 -14.98
N ARG A 34 -29.27 -5.74 -13.94
CA ARG A 34 -27.82 -5.94 -13.84
C ARG A 34 -27.45 -6.99 -14.88
N LYS A 35 -27.17 -6.52 -16.10
CA LYS A 35 -26.46 -7.29 -17.13
C LYS A 35 -25.19 -7.84 -16.50
N LYS A 36 -25.17 -9.16 -16.32
CA LYS A 36 -24.01 -9.96 -15.96
C LYS A 36 -22.94 -9.72 -17.02
N SER A 37 -22.03 -8.79 -16.74
CA SER A 37 -20.79 -8.65 -17.51
C SER A 37 -19.96 -9.88 -17.19
N THR A 38 -19.74 -10.70 -18.20
CA THR A 38 -18.83 -11.84 -18.17
C THR A 38 -17.43 -11.30 -17.96
N GLU A 39 -16.99 -11.19 -16.70
CA GLU A 39 -15.57 -11.06 -16.39
C GLU A 39 -14.91 -12.36 -16.85
N LYS A 40 -14.24 -12.25 -18.00
CA LYS A 40 -13.18 -13.16 -18.43
C LYS A 40 -12.23 -13.28 -17.23
N PRO A 41 -11.94 -14.49 -16.74
CA PRO A 41 -10.96 -14.66 -15.67
C PRO A 41 -9.67 -13.97 -16.10
N VAL A 42 -9.28 -12.92 -15.38
CA VAL A 42 -7.91 -12.44 -15.43
C VAL A 42 -7.10 -13.63 -14.94
N GLU A 43 -6.34 -14.23 -15.85
CA GLU A 43 -5.35 -15.25 -15.52
C GLU A 43 -4.44 -14.67 -14.45
N THR A 44 -4.73 -15.02 -13.20
CA THR A 44 -3.81 -14.84 -12.10
C THR A 44 -2.75 -15.91 -12.32
N PRO A 45 -1.46 -15.57 -12.51
CA PRO A 45 -0.41 -16.56 -12.38
C PRO A 45 -0.44 -16.99 -10.90
N ALA A 46 -1.11 -18.10 -10.63
CA ALA A 46 -1.26 -18.68 -9.29
C ALA A 46 0.06 -19.25 -8.72
N ALA A 47 1.19 -19.01 -9.38
CA ALA A 47 2.50 -19.54 -9.01
C ALA A 47 3.29 -18.65 -8.03
N ASP A 48 2.92 -17.38 -7.84
CA ASP A 48 3.74 -16.42 -7.07
C ASP A 48 3.40 -16.34 -5.57
N ASN A 49 2.43 -17.12 -5.07
CA ASN A 49 1.99 -17.01 -3.68
C ASN A 49 2.95 -17.66 -2.65
N GLU A 50 3.98 -18.38 -3.11
CA GLU A 50 4.98 -18.98 -2.21
C GLU A 50 6.12 -17.99 -1.86
N VAL A 51 6.44 -17.06 -2.76
CA VAL A 51 7.51 -16.06 -2.54
C VAL A 51 6.90 -14.75 -2.02
N PRO A 52 7.37 -14.21 -0.88
CA PRO A 52 6.93 -12.90 -0.37
C PRO A 52 7.07 -11.82 -1.43
N ALA A 53 6.11 -10.89 -1.51
CA ALA A 53 6.10 -9.83 -2.52
C ALA A 53 7.42 -9.03 -2.52
N SER A 54 7.98 -8.74 -1.33
CA SER A 54 9.27 -8.07 -1.15
C SER A 54 10.48 -8.82 -1.73
N GLN A 55 10.35 -10.11 -2.03
CA GLN A 55 11.42 -10.96 -2.56
C GLN A 55 11.22 -11.37 -4.02
N ARG A 56 10.02 -11.19 -4.60
CA ARG A 56 9.76 -11.47 -6.02
C ARG A 56 10.66 -10.62 -6.90
N ILE A 57 11.06 -11.14 -8.06
CA ILE A 57 11.85 -10.41 -9.07
C ILE A 57 10.88 -9.99 -10.17
N THR A 58 10.67 -8.69 -10.33
CA THR A 58 9.73 -8.09 -11.30
C THR A 58 10.42 -6.97 -12.10
N LEU A 59 11.61 -7.29 -12.64
CA LEU A 59 12.47 -6.32 -13.34
C LEU A 59 11.88 -5.84 -14.69
N ASP A 60 10.95 -6.59 -15.26
CA ASP A 60 10.20 -6.26 -16.47
C ASP A 60 8.97 -5.39 -16.20
N GLU A 61 8.50 -5.33 -14.95
CA GLU A 61 7.38 -4.50 -14.52
C GLU A 61 7.86 -3.08 -14.14
N LYS A 62 7.30 -2.06 -14.78
CA LYS A 62 7.59 -0.63 -14.52
C LYS A 62 6.61 0.04 -13.55
N GLY A 63 5.56 -0.67 -13.17
CA GLY A 63 4.45 -0.16 -12.39
C GLY A 63 3.58 0.83 -13.16
N VAL A 64 2.81 1.61 -12.39
CA VAL A 64 1.96 2.68 -12.88
C VAL A 64 2.54 4.04 -12.47
N GLY A 65 2.26 5.11 -13.21
CA GLY A 65 2.79 6.44 -12.88
C GLY A 65 3.55 7.08 -14.04
N GLN A 66 4.19 8.21 -13.76
CA GLN A 66 4.74 9.11 -14.77
C GLN A 66 6.08 8.66 -15.34
N ILE A 67 6.87 7.86 -14.61
CA ILE A 67 8.17 7.38 -15.09
C ILE A 67 7.94 6.18 -16.01
N LYS A 68 8.03 6.41 -17.32
CA LYS A 68 7.83 5.37 -18.35
C LYS A 68 9.14 4.74 -18.83
N SER A 69 10.23 5.49 -18.76
CA SER A 69 11.56 5.06 -19.16
C SER A 69 12.58 5.90 -18.43
N ILE A 70 13.71 5.29 -18.07
CA ILE A 70 14.89 5.98 -17.59
C ILE A 70 16.13 5.29 -18.13
N THR A 71 17.13 6.10 -18.48
CA THR A 71 18.47 5.60 -18.80
C THR A 71 19.35 5.88 -17.60
N LEU A 72 20.05 4.85 -17.11
CA LEU A 72 21.07 4.98 -16.07
C LEU A 72 22.43 4.92 -16.74
N ASP A 73 23.30 5.85 -16.38
CA ASP A 73 24.69 5.82 -16.80
C ASP A 73 25.38 4.57 -16.23
N PRO A 74 26.36 3.98 -16.94
CA PRO A 74 27.05 2.78 -16.45
C PRO A 74 27.81 3.04 -15.14
N GLU A 75 28.34 4.26 -14.99
CA GLU A 75 29.01 4.71 -13.78
C GLU A 75 27.98 5.28 -12.79
N ILE A 76 28.28 5.17 -11.50
CA ILE A 76 27.47 5.78 -10.45
C ILE A 76 27.95 7.21 -10.24
N ASP A 77 27.02 8.15 -10.31
CA ASP A 77 27.27 9.53 -9.89
C ASP A 77 27.28 9.59 -8.36
N MET A 78 28.48 9.65 -7.78
CA MET A 78 28.66 9.64 -6.33
C MET A 78 28.15 10.91 -5.65
N GLU A 79 28.09 12.05 -6.34
CA GLU A 79 27.53 13.29 -5.78
C GLU A 79 26.01 13.19 -5.70
N MET A 80 25.38 12.69 -6.77
CA MET A 80 23.94 12.41 -6.78
C MET A 80 23.56 11.31 -5.78
N ALA A 81 24.37 10.26 -5.65
CA ALA A 81 24.16 9.21 -4.67
C ALA A 81 24.23 9.77 -3.23
N ALA A 82 25.19 10.65 -2.92
CA ALA A 82 25.29 11.28 -1.62
C ALA A 82 24.07 12.19 -1.32
N ALA A 83 23.58 12.93 -2.32
CA ALA A 83 22.34 13.70 -2.20
C ALA A 83 21.13 12.78 -1.94
N GLY A 84 21.04 11.65 -2.65
CA GLY A 84 20.02 10.63 -2.47
C GLY A 84 20.03 10.00 -1.08
N GLU A 85 21.22 9.72 -0.54
CA GLU A 85 21.39 9.20 0.82
C GLU A 85 20.87 10.19 1.86
N ALA A 86 21.15 11.49 1.70
CA ALA A 86 20.66 12.53 2.61
C ALA A 86 19.13 12.60 2.63
N ILE A 87 18.49 12.50 1.45
CA ILE A 87 17.02 12.47 1.33
C ILE A 87 16.48 11.17 1.94
N TYR A 88 17.08 10.01 1.64
CA TYR A 88 16.69 8.73 2.23
C TYR A 88 16.73 8.77 3.77
N ASN A 89 17.80 9.34 4.32
CA ASN A 89 17.98 9.48 5.76
C ASN A 89 16.88 10.32 6.42
N THR A 90 16.44 11.38 5.73
CA THR A 90 15.42 12.31 6.23
C THR A 90 14.00 11.76 6.06
N ASN A 91 13.69 11.16 4.91
CA ASN A 91 12.31 10.87 4.50
C ASN A 91 11.94 9.38 4.57
N CYS A 92 12.90 8.46 4.57
CA CYS A 92 12.63 7.03 4.37
C CYS A 92 12.99 6.16 5.58
N THR A 93 14.00 6.55 6.37
CA THR A 93 14.52 5.70 7.48
C THR A 93 13.54 5.50 8.63
N ALA A 94 12.50 6.32 8.73
CA ALA A 94 11.41 6.12 9.68
C ALA A 94 10.68 4.79 9.45
N CYS A 95 10.63 4.31 8.21
CA CYS A 95 9.90 3.09 7.83
C CYS A 95 10.80 2.00 7.24
N HIS A 96 11.87 2.38 6.55
CA HIS A 96 12.76 1.45 5.84
C HIS A 96 14.10 1.34 6.57
N LYS A 97 14.53 0.11 6.87
CA LYS A 97 15.88 -0.18 7.38
C LYS A 97 16.64 -0.96 6.34
N LEU A 98 17.94 -0.66 6.18
CA LEU A 98 18.74 -1.32 5.15
C LEU A 98 18.91 -2.82 5.45
N ASP A 99 19.18 -3.20 6.69
CA ASP A 99 19.57 -4.59 7.00
C ASP A 99 18.42 -5.51 7.41
N LYS A 100 17.19 -4.99 7.50
CA LYS A 100 16.07 -5.77 8.02
C LYS A 100 14.73 -5.26 7.54
N ARG A 101 13.77 -6.17 7.55
CA ARG A 101 12.35 -5.85 7.53
C ARG A 101 12.00 -4.94 8.72
N PHE A 102 11.22 -3.90 8.49
CA PHE A 102 10.71 -3.03 9.55
C PHE A 102 9.24 -2.70 9.30
N ILE A 103 8.85 -1.43 9.24
CA ILE A 103 7.50 -1.00 8.82
C ILE A 103 7.35 -1.22 7.31
N GLY A 104 8.40 -0.91 6.54
CA GLY A 104 8.52 -1.23 5.12
C GLY A 104 9.63 -2.25 4.84
N PRO A 105 9.74 -2.72 3.59
CA PRO A 105 10.82 -3.61 3.15
C PRO A 105 12.18 -2.90 3.21
N SER A 106 13.26 -3.67 3.35
CA SER A 106 14.61 -3.13 3.15
C SER A 106 14.80 -2.71 1.68
N PRO A 107 15.40 -1.56 1.36
CA PRO A 107 15.75 -1.18 0.00
C PRO A 107 17.10 -1.74 -0.47
N ARG A 108 17.86 -2.45 0.38
CA ARG A 108 19.14 -3.01 -0.05
C ARG A 108 18.95 -4.03 -1.18
N GLY A 109 19.77 -3.95 -2.22
CA GLY A 109 19.65 -4.81 -3.40
C GLY A 109 18.34 -4.64 -4.17
N ILE A 110 17.58 -3.55 -3.95
CA ILE A 110 16.28 -3.37 -4.62
C ILE A 110 16.40 -3.34 -6.14
N MET A 111 17.55 -2.90 -6.67
CA MET A 111 17.86 -2.86 -8.10
C MET A 111 17.95 -4.25 -8.73
N GLU A 112 18.14 -5.31 -7.94
CA GLU A 112 18.17 -6.70 -8.42
C GLU A 112 16.78 -7.29 -8.61
N ARG A 113 15.74 -6.63 -8.07
CA ARG A 113 14.38 -7.19 -7.99
C ARG A 113 13.28 -6.25 -8.48
N ARG A 114 13.56 -4.96 -8.66
CA ARG A 114 12.62 -3.97 -9.20
C ARG A 114 13.29 -3.14 -10.29
N SER A 115 12.53 -2.81 -11.33
CA SER A 115 13.00 -1.88 -12.35
C SER A 115 13.22 -0.48 -11.74
N PRO A 116 14.16 0.32 -12.30
CA PRO A 116 14.36 1.71 -11.91
C PRO A 116 13.07 2.54 -11.96
N GLU A 117 12.26 2.35 -13.01
CA GLU A 117 10.99 3.04 -13.20
C GLU A 117 9.98 2.69 -12.09
N TRP A 118 9.86 1.41 -11.74
CA TRP A 118 8.97 0.98 -10.67
C TRP A 118 9.36 1.60 -9.33
N ILE A 119 10.67 1.63 -9.01
CA ILE A 119 11.18 2.24 -7.78
C ILE A 119 10.80 3.72 -7.72
N MET A 120 11.06 4.47 -8.79
CA MET A 120 10.74 5.89 -8.82
C MET A 120 9.22 6.14 -8.75
N ASN A 121 8.42 5.38 -9.49
CA ASN A 121 6.96 5.49 -9.46
C ASN A 121 6.39 5.19 -8.07
N MET A 122 6.94 4.19 -7.36
CA MET A 122 6.54 3.86 -5.98
C MET A 122 6.85 5.00 -4.99
N ILE A 123 7.97 5.69 -5.16
CA ILE A 123 8.35 6.82 -4.30
C ILE A 123 7.48 8.06 -4.60
N LEU A 124 7.23 8.34 -5.88
CA LEU A 124 6.51 9.55 -6.34
C LEU A 124 5.01 9.48 -6.06
N ASP A 125 4.37 8.32 -6.25
CA ASP A 125 2.95 8.15 -5.98
C ASP A 125 2.64 6.75 -5.42
N PRO A 126 2.97 6.51 -4.14
CA PRO A 126 2.75 5.22 -3.50
C PRO A 126 1.26 4.85 -3.44
N LYS A 127 0.34 5.83 -3.45
CA LYS A 127 -1.10 5.57 -3.44
C LYS A 127 -1.54 5.01 -4.79
N LEU A 128 -1.19 5.66 -5.89
CA LEU A 128 -1.51 5.18 -7.25
C LEU A 128 -0.94 3.79 -7.48
N MET A 129 0.33 3.58 -7.10
CA MET A 129 0.99 2.29 -7.19
C MET A 129 0.22 1.23 -6.40
N THR A 130 -0.09 1.48 -5.13
CA THR A 130 -0.85 0.52 -4.31
C THR A 130 -2.27 0.30 -4.82
N GLU A 131 -2.88 1.24 -5.55
CA GLU A 131 -4.23 1.08 -6.10
C GLU A 131 -4.27 0.29 -7.41
N GLN A 132 -3.19 0.28 -8.19
CA GLN A 132 -3.22 -0.25 -9.57
C GLN A 132 -2.10 -1.26 -9.89
N ASP A 133 -0.94 -1.18 -9.25
CA ASP A 133 0.16 -2.12 -9.42
C ASP A 133 -0.01 -3.36 -8.52
N ARG A 134 0.15 -4.56 -9.11
CA ARG A 134 -0.02 -5.83 -8.38
C ARG A 134 1.04 -5.99 -7.29
N CYS A 135 2.31 -5.70 -7.58
CA CYS A 135 3.38 -5.87 -6.61
C CYS A 135 3.21 -4.90 -5.43
N ALA A 136 2.84 -3.65 -5.67
CA ALA A 136 2.61 -2.67 -4.60
C ALA A 136 1.43 -3.08 -3.69
N LYS A 137 0.35 -3.65 -4.26
CA LYS A 137 -0.77 -4.22 -3.48
C LYS A 137 -0.32 -5.35 -2.58
N ASP A 138 0.45 -6.28 -3.13
CA ASP A 138 0.91 -7.44 -2.37
C ASP A 138 1.92 -7.02 -1.28
N LEU A 139 2.74 -6.00 -1.54
CA LEU A 139 3.58 -5.36 -0.51
C LEU A 139 2.74 -4.73 0.60
N LEU A 140 1.65 -4.01 0.28
CA LEU A 140 0.76 -3.48 1.31
C LEU A 140 0.22 -4.60 2.22
N ILE A 141 -0.22 -5.71 1.63
CA ILE A 141 -0.73 -6.87 2.37
C ILE A 141 0.39 -7.51 3.21
N GLU A 142 1.55 -7.77 2.60
CA GLU A 142 2.69 -8.37 3.28
C GLU A 142 3.12 -7.54 4.49
N PHE A 143 3.06 -6.20 4.40
CA PHE A 143 3.44 -5.28 5.46
C PHE A 143 2.25 -4.83 6.33
N ASN A 144 1.25 -5.70 6.52
CA ASN A 144 0.13 -5.52 7.45
C ASN A 144 -0.70 -4.25 7.21
N GLY A 145 -0.83 -3.82 5.95
CA GLY A 145 -1.59 -2.62 5.61
C GLY A 145 -0.86 -1.30 5.92
N ALA A 146 0.44 -1.33 6.22
CA ALA A 146 1.24 -0.13 6.42
C ALA A 146 1.45 0.60 5.08
N ALA A 147 0.53 1.52 4.76
CA ALA A 147 0.60 2.31 3.54
C ALA A 147 1.82 3.26 3.56
N MET A 148 2.60 3.25 2.47
CA MET A 148 3.69 4.20 2.30
C MET A 148 3.12 5.60 2.06
N ALA A 149 3.49 6.56 2.92
CA ALA A 149 3.07 7.95 2.77
C ALA A 149 3.83 8.64 1.63
N ASN A 150 3.11 9.44 0.84
CA ASN A 150 3.74 10.28 -0.18
C ASN A 150 4.60 11.35 0.50
N GLN A 151 5.90 11.37 0.17
CA GLN A 151 6.86 12.33 0.70
C GLN A 151 6.89 13.65 -0.07
N ASN A 152 6.07 13.76 -1.14
CA ASN A 152 5.96 14.89 -2.06
C ASN A 152 7.30 15.31 -2.68
N LEU A 153 8.12 14.30 -3.00
CA LEU A 153 9.42 14.50 -3.64
C LEU A 153 9.26 14.82 -5.12
N THR A 154 10.20 15.59 -5.67
CA THR A 154 10.29 15.81 -7.11
C THR A 154 10.87 14.59 -7.82
N VAL A 155 10.83 14.61 -9.16
CA VAL A 155 11.46 13.56 -9.98
C VAL A 155 12.97 13.54 -9.77
N GLU A 156 13.59 14.70 -9.63
CA GLU A 156 15.03 14.88 -9.44
C GLU A 156 15.47 14.36 -8.07
N GLU A 157 14.73 14.68 -7.01
CA GLU A 157 14.97 14.15 -5.67
C GLU A 157 14.82 12.62 -5.64
N THR A 158 13.79 12.11 -6.31
CA THR A 158 13.57 10.66 -6.43
C THR A 158 14.67 9.99 -7.26
N ARG A 159 15.17 10.66 -8.31
CA ARG A 159 16.29 10.19 -9.12
C ARG A 159 17.57 10.11 -8.29
N ALA A 160 17.80 11.04 -7.36
CA ALA A 160 18.92 11.00 -6.44
C ALA A 160 18.83 9.79 -5.49
N ILE A 161 17.65 9.53 -4.90
CA ILE A 161 17.42 8.33 -4.07
C ILE A 161 17.68 7.05 -4.87
N LEU A 162 17.22 6.99 -6.12
CA LEU A 162 17.50 5.85 -7.00
C LEU A 162 19.01 5.67 -7.23
N GLU A 163 19.76 6.76 -7.40
CA GLU A 163 21.22 6.69 -7.54
C GLU A 163 21.88 6.15 -6.28
N TYR A 164 21.43 6.58 -5.11
CA TYR A 164 21.87 6.02 -3.83
C TYR A 164 21.59 4.52 -3.76
N PHE A 165 20.41 4.05 -4.19
CA PHE A 165 20.10 2.61 -4.18
C PHE A 165 21.00 1.77 -5.09
N ARG A 166 21.65 2.36 -6.11
CA ARG A 166 22.66 1.66 -6.92
C ARG A 166 23.94 1.36 -6.13
N THR A 167 24.15 2.01 -4.99
CA THR A 167 25.31 1.80 -4.09
C THR A 167 25.06 0.75 -3.01
N LEU A 168 23.82 0.25 -2.88
CA LEU A 168 23.36 -0.57 -1.75
C LEU A 168 23.36 -2.07 -1.99
#